data_AF-A0A2V9I6T2-F1
#
_entry.id   AF-A0A2V9I6T2-F1
#
_cell.length_a   1.000
_cell.length_b   1.000
_cell.length_c   1.000
_cell.angle_alpha   90.00
_cell.angle_beta   90.00
_cell.angle_gamma   90.00
#
_symmetry.space_group_name_H-M   'P 1'
#
loop_
_entity.id
_entity.type
_entity.pdbx_description
1 polymer ?
#
loop_
_entity_poly.entity_id
_entity_poly.type
_entity_poly.pdbx_seq_one_letter_code
_entity_poly.pdbx_strand_id
1 'polypeptide(L)'
;MLSFRLRALFSAQARGRLERSCAFSRWLGFGLSVALFAAILASPALAQNTGRVDGLVHDQSGAVVPGAAVTLRNEASGTELKGKTDAT
;
A
#
# COMPACT_ATOMS: atom_id res chain seq x y z
N MET A 1 -44.19 -47.80 -41.71
CA MET A 1 -44.52 -47.83 -40.26
C MET A 1 -43.39 -48.58 -39.57
N LEU A 2 -42.31 -47.93 -39.18
CA LEU A 2 -41.90 -47.53 -37.82
C LEU A 2 -40.37 -47.39 -37.96
N SER A 3 -39.62 -46.48 -37.39
CA SER A 3 -39.84 -45.56 -36.29
C SER A 3 -38.80 -44.45 -36.42
N PHE A 4 -39.28 -43.26 -36.15
CA PHE A 4 -38.62 -41.98 -36.24
C PHE A 4 -37.75 -41.81 -34.98
N ARG A 5 -36.55 -41.23 -35.16
CA ARG A 5 -35.76 -40.50 -34.15
C ARG A 5 -34.88 -41.30 -33.18
N LEU A 6 -33.63 -41.50 -33.57
CA LEU A 6 -32.49 -41.55 -32.63
C LEU A 6 -31.51 -40.41 -32.98
N ARG A 7 -31.91 -39.17 -32.72
CA ARG A 7 -31.04 -37.99 -32.86
C ARG A 7 -31.45 -36.93 -31.85
N ALA A 8 -31.19 -37.16 -30.57
CA ALA A 8 -31.48 -36.18 -29.52
C ALA A 8 -30.59 -36.29 -28.28
N LEU A 9 -29.38 -36.87 -28.37
CA LEU A 9 -28.47 -36.93 -27.21
C LEU A 9 -27.15 -36.15 -27.37
N PHE A 10 -26.94 -35.48 -28.50
CA PHE A 10 -25.75 -34.65 -28.74
C PHE A 10 -26.01 -33.13 -28.76
N SER A 11 -27.19 -32.67 -28.37
CA SER A 11 -27.50 -31.23 -28.28
C SER A 11 -27.48 -30.67 -26.86
N ALA A 12 -27.39 -31.51 -25.83
CA ALA A 12 -27.37 -31.07 -24.43
C ALA A 12 -25.97 -30.73 -23.90
N GLN A 13 -24.90 -31.17 -24.59
CA GLN A 13 -23.55 -31.13 -24.01
C GLN A 13 -22.66 -29.95 -24.40
N ALA A 14 -23.15 -28.99 -25.19
CA ALA A 14 -22.37 -27.83 -25.61
C ALA A 14 -22.53 -26.58 -24.72
N ARG A 15 -23.56 -26.54 -23.84
CA ARG A 15 -23.86 -25.34 -23.02
C ARG A 15 -23.03 -25.25 -21.74
N GLY A 16 -22.65 -26.38 -21.12
CA GLY A 16 -21.92 -26.37 -19.84
C GLY A 16 -20.43 -26.00 -19.91
N ARG A 17 -19.83 -25.94 -21.11
CA ARG A 17 -18.40 -25.66 -21.28
C ARG A 17 -18.08 -24.16 -21.41
N LEU A 18 -19.03 -23.35 -21.89
CA LEU A 18 -18.87 -21.90 -22.05
C LEU A 18 -19.15 -21.12 -20.75
N GLU A 19 -20.05 -21.60 -19.88
CA GLU A 19 -20.38 -20.93 -18.61
C GLU A 19 -19.21 -20.87 -17.62
N ARG A 20 -18.37 -21.91 -17.60
CA ARG A 20 -17.19 -21.95 -16.72
C ARG A 20 -16.10 -20.97 -17.13
N SER A 21 -15.96 -20.69 -18.42
CA SER A 21 -14.93 -19.81 -18.97
C SER A 21 -15.20 -18.33 -18.68
N CYS A 22 -16.46 -17.90 -18.71
CA CYS A 22 -16.83 -16.51 -18.44
C CYS A 22 -16.82 -16.19 -16.94
N ALA A 23 -17.25 -17.15 -16.10
CA ALA A 23 -17.11 -17.04 -14.66
C ALA A 23 -15.64 -16.97 -14.25
N PHE A 24 -14.81 -17.92 -14.68
CA PHE A 24 -13.37 -17.94 -14.35
C PHE A 24 -12.65 -16.66 -14.81
N SER A 25 -12.95 -16.17 -16.02
CA SER A 25 -12.44 -14.89 -16.53
C SER A 25 -12.88 -13.70 -15.67
N ARG A 26 -14.13 -13.68 -15.20
CA ARG A 26 -14.65 -12.61 -14.34
C ARG A 26 -14.04 -12.63 -12.93
N TRP A 27 -13.80 -13.81 -12.37
CA TRP A 27 -13.10 -13.98 -11.09
C TRP A 27 -11.62 -13.60 -11.19
N LEU A 28 -10.95 -13.97 -12.28
CA LEU A 28 -9.56 -13.58 -12.54
C LEU A 28 -9.43 -12.07 -12.75
N GLY A 29 -10.33 -11.45 -13.52
CA GLY A 29 -10.36 -10.01 -13.74
C GLY A 29 -10.63 -9.22 -12.46
N PHE A 30 -11.55 -9.69 -11.61
CA PHE A 30 -11.78 -9.10 -10.30
C PHE A 30 -10.56 -9.23 -9.39
N GLY A 31 -9.96 -10.42 -9.33
CA GLY A 31 -8.74 -10.67 -8.56
C GLY A 31 -7.57 -9.77 -8.98
N LEU A 32 -7.34 -9.62 -10.30
CA LEU A 32 -6.33 -8.72 -10.84
C LEU A 32 -6.62 -7.26 -10.48
N SER A 33 -7.89 -6.83 -10.60
CA SER A 33 -8.30 -5.47 -10.26
C SER A 33 -8.06 -5.15 -8.78
N VAL A 34 -8.38 -6.09 -7.88
CA VAL A 34 -8.12 -5.95 -6.44
C VAL A 34 -6.61 -5.91 -6.16
N ALA A 35 -5.81 -6.76 -6.80
CA ALA A 35 -4.36 -6.76 -6.64
C ALA A 35 -3.72 -5.45 -7.12
N LEU A 36 -4.16 -4.92 -8.26
CA LEU A 36 -3.70 -3.62 -8.77
C LEU A 36 -4.13 -2.47 -7.86
N PHE A 37 -5.37 -2.49 -7.36
CA PHE A 37 -5.85 -1.49 -6.41
C PHE A 37 -5.04 -1.51 -5.12
N ALA A 38 -4.77 -2.69 -4.56
CA ALA A 38 -3.92 -2.86 -3.38
C ALA A 38 -2.48 -2.36 -3.60
N ALA A 39 -1.90 -2.60 -4.79
CA ALA A 39 -0.58 -2.09 -5.15
C ALA A 39 -0.52 -0.56 -5.16
N ILE A 40 -1.56 0.11 -5.69
CA ILE A 40 -1.64 1.58 -5.70
C ILE A 40 -1.71 2.13 -4.27
N LEU A 41 -2.54 1.53 -3.40
CA LEU A 41 -2.70 1.94 -2.00
C LEU A 41 -1.44 1.76 -1.15
N ALA A 42 -0.51 0.91 -1.55
CA ALA A 42 0.75 0.70 -0.84
C ALA A 42 1.79 1.83 -1.08
N SER A 43 1.63 2.64 -2.13
CA SER A 43 2.56 3.73 -2.51
C SER A 43 2.93 4.72 -1.38
N PRO A 44 1.98 5.27 -0.59
CA PRO A 44 2.31 6.23 0.47
C PRO A 44 3.17 5.64 1.60
N ALA A 45 3.16 4.31 1.82
CA ALA A 45 4.04 3.67 2.81
C ALA A 45 5.52 3.75 2.38
N LEU A 46 5.81 3.70 1.08
CA LEU A 46 7.16 3.85 0.54
C LEU A 46 7.68 5.30 0.56
N ALA A 47 6.79 6.27 0.71
CA ALA A 47 7.13 7.71 0.76
C ALA A 47 7.38 8.23 2.18
N GLN A 48 7.34 7.37 3.21
CA GLN A 48 7.67 7.76 4.58
C GLN A 48 9.18 8.02 4.67
N ASN A 49 9.56 9.30 4.68
CA ASN A 49 10.94 9.72 4.86
C ASN A 49 11.15 10.23 6.29
N THR A 50 12.26 9.84 6.91
CA THR A 50 12.71 10.36 8.20
C THR A 50 13.89 11.30 7.97
N GLY A 51 13.75 12.56 8.39
CA GLY A 51 14.86 13.52 8.41
C GLY A 51 15.61 13.47 9.74
N ARG A 52 16.92 13.78 9.71
CA ARG A 52 17.74 13.96 10.91
C ARG A 52 18.25 15.40 10.97
N VAL A 53 18.21 16.00 12.15
CA VAL A 53 18.75 17.33 12.43
C VAL A 53 19.81 17.18 13.52
N ASP A 54 21.05 17.57 13.21
CA ASP A 54 22.19 17.54 14.13
C ASP A 54 22.79 18.94 14.26
N GLY A 55 23.30 19.27 15.43
CA GLY A 55 23.94 20.56 15.70
C GLY A 55 24.47 20.68 17.13
N LEU A 56 25.30 21.68 17.35
CA LEU A 56 25.90 21.99 18.65
C LEU A 56 25.30 23.28 19.22
N VAL A 57 25.00 23.28 20.52
CA VAL A 57 24.55 24.48 21.23
C VAL A 57 25.73 25.05 22.01
N HIS A 58 26.12 26.27 21.68
CA HIS A 58 27.21 26.98 22.34
C HIS A 58 26.69 28.15 23.19
N ASP A 59 27.39 28.47 24.26
CA ASP A 59 27.18 29.70 25.03
C ASP A 59 28.00 30.88 24.49
N GLN A 60 27.94 32.04 25.16
CA GLN A 60 28.68 33.25 24.76
C GLN A 60 30.20 33.13 24.87
N SER A 61 30.71 32.15 25.63
CA SER A 61 32.14 31.85 25.72
C SER A 61 32.62 30.90 24.62
N GLY A 62 31.69 30.31 23.86
CA GLY A 62 31.97 29.29 22.85
C GLY A 62 32.03 27.87 23.41
N ALA A 63 31.63 27.65 24.66
CA ALA A 63 31.57 26.33 25.26
C ALA A 63 30.29 25.59 24.84
N VAL A 64 30.37 24.27 24.64
CA VAL A 64 29.19 23.41 24.42
C VAL A 64 28.33 23.37 25.68
N VAL A 65 27.01 23.46 25.51
CA VAL A 65 26.04 23.50 26.60
C VAL A 65 25.30 22.16 26.71
N PRO A 66 25.61 21.31 27.70
CA PRO A 66 24.85 20.10 27.96
C PRO A 66 23.51 20.40 28.65
N GLY A 67 22.50 19.58 28.39
CA GLY A 67 21.19 19.66 29.04
C GLY A 67 20.30 20.80 28.57
N ALA A 68 20.68 21.52 27.51
CA ALA A 68 19.86 22.57 26.91
C ALA A 68 18.58 21.95 26.34
N ALA A 69 17.43 22.55 26.63
CA ALA A 69 16.15 22.12 26.08
C ALA A 69 16.03 22.59 24.62
N VAL A 70 15.85 21.65 23.69
CA VAL A 70 15.69 21.94 22.27
C VAL A 70 14.31 21.44 21.81
N THR A 71 13.61 22.30 21.07
CA THR A 71 12.30 21.98 20.50
C THR A 71 12.39 22.15 18.99
N LEU A 72 12.25 21.05 18.26
CA LEU A 72 12.12 21.04 16.82
C LEU A 72 10.63 21.12 16.46
N ARG A 73 10.22 22.21 15.81
CA ARG A 73 8.85 22.42 15.35
C ARG A 73 8.78 22.25 13.84
N ASN A 74 7.83 21.45 13.38
CA ASN A 74 7.46 21.41 11.97
C ASN A 74 6.31 22.40 11.73
N GLU A 75 6.59 23.51 11.06
CA GLU A 75 5.63 24.60 10.83
C GLU A 75 4.41 24.18 9.99
N ALA A 76 4.57 23.20 9.08
CA ALA A 76 3.50 22.78 8.17
C ALA A 76 2.48 21.84 8.85
N SER A 77 2.94 20.94 9.71
CA SER A 77 2.10 19.93 10.38
C SER A 77 1.76 20.29 11.82
N GLY A 78 2.47 21.26 12.42
CA GLY A 78 2.37 21.54 13.85
C GLY A 78 2.87 20.39 14.73
N THR A 79 3.73 19.50 14.22
CA THR A 79 4.36 18.43 15.02
C THR A 79 5.57 18.99 15.78
N GLU A 80 5.82 18.49 16.99
CA GLU A 80 6.90 18.94 17.86
C GLU A 80 7.75 17.77 18.34
N LEU A 81 9.08 17.91 18.26
CA LEU A 81 10.03 16.96 18.83
C LEU A 81 10.86 17.70 19.89
N LYS A 82 10.89 17.16 21.11
CA LYS A 82 11.64 17.73 22.23
C LYS A 82 12.86 16.87 22.50
N GLY A 83 14.00 17.51 22.67
CA GLY A 83 15.27 16.87 22.97
C GLY A 83 16.06 17.66 24.02
N LYS A 84 17.10 17.03 24.55
CA LYS A 84 18.13 17.69 25.34
C LYS A 84 19.47 17.51 24.64
N THR A 85 20.33 18.50 24.76
CA THR A 85 21.72 18.38 24.29
C THR A 85 22.54 17.53 25.24
N ASP A 86 23.51 16.82 24.68
CA ASP A 86 24.52 16.09 25.43
C ASP A 86 25.82 16.92 25.51
N ALA A 87 26.87 16.36 26.11
CA ALA A 87 28.14 17.03 26.34
C ALA A 87 29.18 16.85 25.21
N THR A 88 28.77 16.39 24.02
CA THR A 88 29.68 16.06 22.91
C THR A 88 29.06 16.41 21.57
#